data_AF-A0A7C3P4R3-F1
#
_entry.id   AF-A0A7C3P4R3-F1
#
_cell.length_a   1.000
_cell.length_b   1.000
_cell.length_c   1.000
_cell.angle_alpha   90.00
_cell.angle_beta   90.00
_cell.angle_gamma   90.00
#
_symmetry.space_group_name_H-M   'P 1'
#
loop_
_entity.id
_entity.type
_entity.pdbx_description
1 polymer ?
#
loop_
_entity_poly.entity_id
_entity_poly.type
_entity_poly.pdbx_seq_one_letter_code
_entity_poly.pdbx_strand_id
1 'polypeptide(L)' 'VRIKSAVGEGKIRVRLTEGIHPSCVWLPSGYGVFSKHLKTAYDIGLNYNDFLPTYFDPTVGHAMSSEIVVQVTKA' A
#
# COMPACT_ATOMS: atom_id res chain seq x y z
N VAL A 1 3.84 -5.08 11.82
CA VAL A 1 3.76 -3.61 12.01
C VAL A 1 2.38 -3.14 11.59
N ARG A 2 1.93 -2.00 12.11
CA ARG A 2 0.75 -1.30 11.58
C ARG A 2 1.23 -0.23 10.61
N ILE A 3 0.57 -0.15 9.46
CA ILE A 3 0.78 0.86 8.44
C ILE A 3 -0.52 1.65 8.32
N LYS A 4 -0.43 2.97 8.26
CA LYS A 4 -1.59 3.85 8.14
C LYS A 4 -1.28 5.01 7.19
N SER A 5 -2.21 5.35 6.32
CA SER A 5 -2.20 6.60 5.54
C SER A 5 -3.36 7.50 5.98
N ALA A 6 -3.59 8.59 5.25
CA ALA A 6 -4.75 9.45 5.46
C ALA A 6 -6.09 8.75 5.20
N VAL A 7 -6.11 7.70 4.36
CA VAL A 7 -7.35 7.07 3.86
C VAL A 7 -7.50 5.60 4.22
N GLY A 8 -6.44 4.94 4.69
CA GLY A 8 -6.48 3.51 5.00
C GLY A 8 -5.50 3.08 6.08
N GLU A 9 -5.72 1.88 6.61
CA GLU A 9 -4.81 1.22 7.55
C GLU A 9 -4.75 -0.28 7.33
N GLY A 10 -3.63 -0.89 7.73
CA GLY A 10 -3.43 -2.33 7.63
C GLY A 10 -2.30 -2.83 8.53
N LYS A 11 -2.23 -4.16 8.66
CA LYS A 11 -1.15 -4.83 9.39
C LYS A 11 -0.44 -5.80 8.46
N ILE A 12 0.89 -5.76 8.46
CA ILE A 12 1.70 -6.68 7.66
C ILE A 12 3.03 -7.00 8.35
N ARG A 13 3.69 -8.06 7.90
CA ARG A 13 5.08 -8.37 8.24
C ARG A 13 6.01 -7.50 7.39
N VAL A 14 7.13 -7.09 7.95
CA VAL A 14 8.14 -6.28 7.24
C VAL A 14 9.40 -7.10 7.00
N ARG A 15 10.10 -6.75 5.92
CA ARG A 15 11.45 -7.18 5.63
C ARG A 15 12.33 -5.93 5.59
N LEU A 16 13.40 -5.91 6.38
CA LEU A 16 14.40 -4.84 6.31
C LEU A 16 15.34 -5.10 5.13
N THR A 17 15.73 -4.02 4.46
CA THR A 17 16.62 -4.05 3.30
C THR A 17 17.34 -2.71 3.17
N GLU A 18 18.58 -2.73 2.67
CA GLU A 18 19.36 -1.53 2.34
C GLU A 18 19.08 -1.03 0.92
N GLY A 19 18.30 -1.77 0.12
CA GLY A 19 18.06 -1.48 -1.29
C GLY A 19 16.99 -0.42 -1.60
N ILE A 20 16.51 0.33 -0.59
CA ILE A 20 15.55 1.41 -0.76
C ILE A 20 15.96 2.63 0.06
N HIS A 21 15.48 3.80 -0.32
CA HIS A 21 15.73 5.03 0.44
C HIS A 21 15.21 4.89 1.89
N PRO A 22 15.93 5.38 2.92
CA PRO A 22 15.57 5.15 4.33
C PRO A 22 14.20 5.67 4.77
N SER A 23 13.65 6.66 4.08
CA SER A 23 12.32 7.21 4.36
C SER A 23 11.18 6.48 3.64
N CYS A 24 11.49 5.49 2.80
CA CYS A 24 10.52 4.85 1.92
C CYS A 24 10.14 3.46 2.43
N VAL A 25 8.93 3.06 2.07
CA VAL A 25 8.48 1.66 2.15
C VAL A 25 8.15 1.19 0.75
N TRP A 26 8.28 -0.11 0.52
CA TRP A 26 7.94 -0.72 -0.76
C TRP A 26 6.99 -1.90 -0.54
N LEU A 27 5.97 -1.98 -1.39
CA LEU A 27 5.00 -3.06 -1.42
C LEU A 27 4.79 -3.50 -2.88
N PRO A 28 4.83 -4.80 -3.20
CA PRO A 28 4.49 -5.27 -4.54
C PRO A 28 3.00 -5.06 -4.84
N SER A 29 2.69 -4.74 -6.09
CA SER A 29 1.32 -4.73 -6.59
C SER A 29 0.75 -6.15 -6.73
N GLY A 30 -0.56 -6.31 -6.60
CA GLY A 30 -1.29 -7.58 -6.82
C GLY A 30 -1.72 -8.34 -5.56
N TYR A 31 -1.41 -7.83 -4.36
CA TYR A 31 -1.88 -8.37 -3.08
C TYR A 31 -3.14 -7.64 -2.56
N GLY A 32 -3.71 -8.12 -1.45
CA GLY A 32 -4.91 -7.56 -0.83
C GLY A 32 -6.20 -7.88 -1.59
N VAL A 33 -6.26 -9.04 -2.23
CA VAL A 33 -7.45 -9.48 -2.97
C VAL A 33 -8.57 -9.84 -1.99
N PHE A 34 -9.72 -9.19 -2.13
CA PHE A 34 -10.90 -9.44 -1.29
C PHE A 34 -11.95 -10.36 -1.93
N SER A 35 -11.73 -10.81 -3.18
CA SER A 35 -12.67 -11.71 -3.86
C SER A 35 -12.58 -13.14 -3.31
N LYS A 36 -13.66 -13.60 -2.65
CA LYS A 36 -13.75 -14.93 -2.03
C LYS A 36 -13.61 -16.10 -3.03
N HIS A 37 -13.80 -15.84 -4.33
CA HIS A 37 -13.68 -16.86 -5.37
C HIS A 37 -12.22 -17.12 -5.79
N LEU A 38 -11.31 -16.17 -5.53
CA LEU A 38 -9.89 -16.31 -5.85
C LEU A 38 -9.16 -17.01 -4.69
N LYS A 39 -9.35 -18.33 -4.60
CA LYS A 39 -8.92 -19.16 -3.45
C LYS A 39 -7.44 -19.07 -3.08
N THR A 40 -6.56 -18.76 -4.02
CA THR A 40 -5.10 -18.65 -3.79
C THR A 40 -4.65 -17.24 -3.41
N ALA A 41 -5.44 -16.21 -3.73
CA ALA A 41 -5.07 -14.81 -3.52
C ALA A 41 -5.91 -14.12 -2.43
N TYR A 42 -7.08 -14.68 -2.10
CA TYR A 42 -8.01 -14.12 -1.13
C TYR A 42 -7.34 -13.88 0.23
N ASP A 43 -7.45 -12.65 0.71
CA ASP A 43 -6.97 -12.20 2.02
C ASP A 43 -5.45 -12.36 2.22
N ILE A 44 -4.68 -12.36 1.12
CA ILE A 44 -3.21 -12.42 1.19
C ILE A 44 -2.61 -11.02 1.02
N GLY A 45 -1.86 -10.58 2.03
CA GLY A 45 -1.09 -9.34 2.01
C GLY A 45 -1.96 -8.08 2.11
N LEU A 46 -1.44 -6.96 1.61
CA LEU A 46 -2.13 -5.66 1.57
C LEU A 46 -2.18 -5.16 0.13
N ASN A 47 -3.23 -4.43 -0.23
CA ASN A 47 -3.31 -3.70 -1.48
C ASN A 47 -2.85 -2.25 -1.24
N TYR A 48 -1.85 -1.77 -1.98
CA TYR A 48 -1.37 -0.40 -1.80
C TYR A 48 -2.44 0.64 -2.15
N ASN A 49 -3.39 0.31 -3.04
CA ASN A 49 -4.47 1.21 -3.42
C ASN A 49 -5.40 1.53 -2.24
N ASP A 50 -5.51 0.66 -1.23
CA ASP A 50 -6.29 0.92 -0.02
C ASP A 50 -5.69 2.07 0.83
N PHE A 51 -4.44 2.44 0.56
CA PHE A 51 -3.72 3.52 1.23
C PHE A 51 -3.63 4.79 0.37
N LEU A 52 -3.97 4.71 -0.92
CA LEU A 52 -3.80 5.77 -1.91
C LEU A 52 -4.90 6.83 -1.78
N PRO A 53 -4.58 8.07 -1.39
CA PRO A 53 -5.55 9.14 -1.51
C PRO A 53 -5.77 9.46 -3.01
N THR A 54 -7.03 9.66 -3.39
CA THR A 54 -7.37 9.89 -4.79
C THR A 54 -6.99 11.30 -5.23
N TYR A 55 -5.86 11.40 -5.95
CA TYR A 55 -5.40 12.61 -6.61
C TYR A 55 -5.29 12.40 -8.12
N PHE A 56 -5.56 13.46 -8.88
CA PHE A 56 -5.46 13.47 -10.33
C PHE A 56 -4.57 14.62 -10.80
N ASP A 57 -3.74 14.33 -11.80
CA ASP A 57 -3.02 15.38 -12.51
C ASP A 57 -4.04 16.30 -13.20
N PRO A 58 -4.01 17.62 -12.94
CA PRO A 58 -5.03 18.53 -13.43
C PRO A 58 -4.95 18.79 -14.95
N THR A 59 -3.85 18.44 -15.60
CA THR A 59 -3.61 18.67 -17.03
C THR A 59 -4.00 17.46 -17.87
N VAL A 60 -3.63 16.25 -17.43
CA VAL A 60 -3.83 15.02 -18.22
C VAL A 60 -4.77 14.01 -17.58
N GLY A 61 -5.23 14.25 -16.35
CA GLY A 61 -6.21 13.40 -15.66
C GLY A 61 -5.66 12.05 -15.15
N HIS A 62 -4.34 11.88 -15.13
CA HIS A 62 -3.72 10.65 -14.63
C HIS A 62 -3.87 10.54 -13.11
N ALA A 63 -4.08 9.32 -12.61
CA ALA A 63 -4.05 9.05 -11.16
C ALA A 63 -2.62 9.18 -10.63
N MET A 64 -2.42 9.96 -9.57
CA MET A 64 -1.11 10.17 -8.96
C MET A 64 -0.80 9.05 -7.94
N SER A 65 -0.72 7.80 -8.40
CA SER A 65 -0.67 6.61 -7.55
C SER A 65 0.59 6.44 -6.69
N SER A 66 1.58 7.31 -6.86
CA SER A 66 2.81 7.34 -6.04
C SER A 66 2.74 8.33 -4.87
N GLU A 67 1.72 9.18 -4.81
CA GLU A 67 1.52 10.19 -3.75
C GLU A 67 0.90 9.56 -2.50
N ILE A 68 1.62 8.59 -1.91
CA ILE A 68 1.19 7.87 -0.71
C ILE A 68 2.21 8.10 0.41
N VAL A 69 1.77 8.81 1.45
CA VAL A 69 2.52 8.95 2.70
C VAL A 69 1.90 8.05 3.76
N VAL A 70 2.74 7.25 4.41
CA VAL A 70 2.33 6.33 5.47
C VAL A 70 3.09 6.57 6.76
N GLN A 71 2.40 6.32 7.87
CA GLN A 71 3.00 6.16 9.18
C GLN A 71 3.15 4.66 9.47
N VAL A 72 4.34 4.27 9.92
CA VAL A 72 4.64 2.90 10.34
C VAL A 72 4.82 2.88 11.85
N THR A 73 4.07 2.03 12.55
CA THR A 73 4.22 1.82 13.99
C THR A 73 4.44 0.36 14.32
N LYS A 74 5.21 0.12 15.39
CA LYS A 74 5.29 -1.21 16.00
C LYS A 74 3.88 -1.55 16.52
N ALA A 75 3.44 -2.77 16.22
CA ALA A 75 2.16 -3.30 16.65
C ALA A 75 2.30 -3.93 18.04
#